data_AF-A0A2N5Z1T8-F1
#
_entry.id   AF-A0A2N5Z1T8-F1
#
_cell.length_a   1.000
_cell.length_b   1.000
_cell.length_c   1.000
_cell.angle_alpha   90.00
_cell.angle_beta   90.00
_cell.angle_gamma   90.00
#
_symmetry.space_group_name_H-M   'P 1'
#
loop_
_entity.id
_entity.type
_entity.pdbx_description
1 polymer ?
#
loop_
_entity_poly.entity_id
_entity_poly.type
_entity_poly.pdbx_seq_one_letter_code
_entity_poly.pdbx_strand_id
1 'polypeptide(L)'
;TLLFYKNKIFFAPALPLEEIFDPTGSGDAFSGSFIGYLAKTKNLYFDNMKRAIIYGSAISSFCVEKFGIQRLQEITNEELNQRFMDHIELVHFDYIID
;
A
#
# COMPACT_ATOMS: atom_id res chain seq x y z
N THR A 1 -2.06 -6.54 -4.18
CA THR A 1 -0.68 -7.08 -4.26
C THR A 1 -0.57 -8.43 -3.58
N LEU A 2 0.15 -9.38 -4.18
CA LEU A 2 0.44 -10.68 -3.58
C LEU A 2 1.89 -10.73 -3.06
N LEU A 3 2.07 -11.19 -1.82
CA LEU A 3 3.36 -11.53 -1.24
C LEU A 3 3.51 -13.03 -1.16
N PHE A 4 4.55 -13.55 -1.81
CA PHE A 4 4.97 -14.94 -1.65
C PHE A 4 6.26 -14.94 -0.83
N TYR A 5 6.26 -15.60 0.33
CA TYR A 5 7.44 -15.73 1.19
C TYR A 5 7.51 -17.10 1.84
N LYS A 6 8.48 -17.91 1.40
CA LYS A 6 8.59 -19.33 1.77
C LYS A 6 7.28 -20.05 1.47
N ASN A 7 6.65 -20.64 2.47
CA ASN A 7 5.34 -21.32 2.40
C ASN A 7 4.16 -20.42 2.82
N LYS A 8 4.37 -19.10 2.93
CA LYS A 8 3.32 -18.14 3.31
C LYS A 8 2.93 -17.28 2.12
N ILE A 9 1.63 -17.00 2.03
CA ILE A 9 1.06 -16.08 1.06
C ILE A 9 0.31 -14.99 1.84
N PHE A 10 0.45 -13.75 1.40
CA PHE A 10 -0.41 -12.65 1.85
C PHE A 10 -0.99 -11.93 0.64
N PHE A 11 -2.28 -11.61 0.74
CA PHE A 11 -3.00 -10.85 -0.26
C PHE A 11 -3.41 -9.52 0.35
N ALA A 12 -2.89 -8.42 -0.21
CA ALA A 12 -3.42 -7.09 0.01
C ALA A 12 -4.41 -6.78 -1.12
N PRO A 13 -5.69 -6.48 -0.81
CA PRO A 13 -6.65 -6.11 -1.84
C PRO A 13 -6.24 -4.83 -2.57
N ALA A 14 -6.68 -4.68 -3.81
CA ALA A 14 -6.54 -3.42 -4.53
C ALA A 14 -7.44 -2.37 -3.86
N LEU A 15 -6.91 -1.16 -3.67
CA LEU A 15 -7.70 -0.05 -3.17
C LEU A 15 -8.57 0.48 -4.33
N PRO A 16 -9.90 0.55 -4.19
CA PRO A 16 -10.74 1.18 -5.19
C PRO A 16 -10.36 2.66 -5.28
N LEU A 17 -9.94 3.12 -6.46
CA LEU A 17 -9.62 4.52 -6.70
C LEU A 17 -10.69 5.11 -7.60
N GLU A 18 -11.23 6.27 -7.24
CA GLU A 18 -12.24 6.97 -8.04
C GLU A 18 -11.66 7.46 -9.37
N GLU A 19 -10.42 7.99 -9.36
CA GLU A 19 -9.74 8.48 -10.56
C GLU A 19 -8.30 7.96 -10.65
N ILE A 20 -7.94 7.45 -11.82
CA ILE A 20 -6.57 7.10 -12.20
C ILE A 20 -6.19 8.03 -13.35
N PHE A 21 -5.25 8.95 -13.11
CA PHE A 21 -4.83 9.96 -14.07
C PHE A 21 -3.59 9.54 -14.87
N ASP A 22 -2.51 9.15 -14.20
CA ASP A 22 -1.24 8.74 -14.82
C ASP A 22 -0.64 7.53 -14.09
N PRO A 23 -0.67 6.31 -14.66
CA PRO A 23 -0.15 5.12 -13.98
C PRO A 23 1.38 5.07 -13.89
N THR A 24 2.09 5.97 -14.59
CA THR A 24 3.55 5.99 -14.69
C THR A 24 4.19 6.14 -13.31
N GLY A 25 5.20 5.33 -13.02
CA GLY A 25 5.97 5.41 -11.76
C GLY A 25 5.29 4.77 -10.54
N SER A 26 4.04 4.31 -10.65
CA SER A 26 3.33 3.65 -9.53
C SER A 26 4.07 2.42 -8.98
N GLY A 27 4.63 1.58 -9.86
CA GLY A 27 5.44 0.42 -9.47
C GLY A 27 6.75 0.79 -8.76
N ASP A 28 7.40 1.88 -9.18
CA ASP A 28 8.62 2.39 -8.54
C ASP A 28 8.31 3.03 -7.18
N ALA A 29 7.20 3.80 -7.10
CA ALA A 29 6.69 4.36 -5.86
C ALA A 29 6.34 3.25 -4.84
N PHE A 30 5.69 2.17 -5.30
CA PHE A 30 5.44 0.98 -4.50
C PHE A 30 6.75 0.37 -3.98
N SER A 31 7.68 0.07 -4.89
CA SER A 31 8.92 -0.65 -4.57
C SER A 31 9.83 0.17 -3.65
N GLY A 32 9.97 1.46 -3.92
CA GLY A 32 10.73 2.40 -3.10
C GLY A 32 10.16 2.52 -1.69
N SER A 33 8.84 2.60 -1.57
CA SER A 33 8.15 2.70 -0.27
C SER A 33 8.20 1.39 0.51
N PHE A 34 8.05 0.25 -0.16
CA PHE A 34 8.20 -1.08 0.44
C PHE A 34 9.61 -1.27 1.02
N ILE A 35 10.65 -1.02 0.22
CA ILE A 35 12.05 -1.14 0.67
C ILE A 35 12.35 -0.10 1.75
N GLY A 36 11.89 1.14 1.58
CA GLY A 36 12.08 2.23 2.54
C GLY A 36 11.49 1.90 3.92
N TYR A 37 10.28 1.32 3.95
CA TYR A 37 9.65 0.86 5.19
C TYR A 37 10.47 -0.24 5.89
N LEU A 38 10.93 -1.25 5.13
CA LEU A 38 11.76 -2.33 5.67
C LEU A 38 13.11 -1.80 6.18
N ALA A 39 13.73 -0.87 5.46
CA ALA A 39 14.98 -0.23 5.87
C ALA A 39 14.81 0.58 7.16
N LYS A 40 13.72 1.36 7.27
CA LYS A 40 13.39 2.15 8.47
C LYS A 40 13.19 1.26 9.69
N THR A 41 12.50 0.14 9.54
CA THR A 41 12.15 -0.77 10.64
C THR A 41 13.23 -1.81 10.95
N LYS A 42 14.19 -2.03 10.03
CA LYS A 42 15.23 -3.07 10.11
C LYS A 42 14.68 -4.46 10.41
N ASN A 43 13.46 -4.73 9.96
CA ASN A 43 12.72 -5.94 10.30
C ASN A 43 12.23 -6.62 9.02
N LEU A 44 12.78 -7.80 8.74
CA LEU A 44 12.44 -8.61 7.55
C LEU A 44 11.52 -9.80 7.89
N TYR A 45 10.87 -9.80 9.04
CA TYR A 45 9.87 -10.81 9.36
C TYR A 45 8.62 -10.64 8.49
N PHE A 46 7.96 -11.76 8.19
CA PHE A 46 6.81 -11.81 7.29
C PHE A 46 5.68 -10.82 7.66
N ASP A 47 5.38 -10.67 8.96
CA ASP A 47 4.37 -9.71 9.40
C ASP A 47 4.76 -8.25 9.13
N ASN A 48 6.05 -7.94 9.19
CA ASN A 48 6.54 -6.62 8.83
C ASN A 48 6.54 -6.40 7.31
N MET A 49 6.80 -7.43 6.52
CA MET A 49 6.64 -7.39 5.06
C MET A 49 5.18 -7.13 4.65
N LYS A 50 4.20 -7.69 5.36
CA LYS A 50 2.78 -7.36 5.13
C LYS A 50 2.52 -5.88 5.33
N ARG A 51 3.02 -5.28 6.42
CA ARG A 51 2.91 -3.84 6.67
C ARG A 51 3.61 -3.01 5.59
N ALA A 52 4.80 -3.44 5.16
CA ALA A 52 5.52 -2.79 4.08
C ALA A 52 4.75 -2.80 2.76
N ILE A 53 4.00 -3.88 2.46
CA ILE A 53 3.12 -3.94 1.29
C ILE A 53 1.98 -2.96 1.39
N ILE A 54 1.28 -2.92 2.53
CA ILE A 54 0.19 -1.94 2.74
C ILE A 54 0.73 -0.52 2.58
N TYR A 55 1.92 -0.25 3.12
CA TYR A 55 2.60 1.03 2.97
C TYR A 55 2.91 1.36 1.50
N GLY A 56 3.51 0.41 0.77
CA GLY A 56 3.82 0.56 -0.64
C GLY A 56 2.58 0.77 -1.51
N SER A 57 1.52 0.01 -1.25
CA SER A 57 0.24 0.13 -1.97
C SER A 57 -0.40 1.50 -1.76
N ALA A 58 -0.37 2.05 -0.55
CA ALA A 58 -0.91 3.37 -0.27
C ALA A 58 -0.12 4.49 -0.96
N ILE A 59 1.21 4.44 -0.96
CA ILE A 59 2.02 5.44 -1.67
C ILE A 59 1.81 5.31 -3.19
N SER A 60 1.74 4.09 -3.71
CA SER A 60 1.45 3.82 -5.11
C SER A 60 0.08 4.33 -5.53
N SER A 61 -0.92 4.30 -4.65
CA SER A 61 -2.26 4.79 -5.00
C SER A 61 -2.30 6.29 -5.15
N PHE A 62 -1.46 7.05 -4.44
CA PHE A 62 -1.31 8.48 -4.67
C PHE A 62 -0.54 8.77 -5.96
N CYS A 63 0.48 7.96 -6.29
CA CYS A 63 1.29 8.17 -7.49
C CYS A 63 0.45 8.29 -8.77
N VAL A 64 -0.70 7.61 -8.82
CA VAL A 64 -1.53 7.57 -10.04
C VAL A 64 -2.53 8.73 -10.19
N GLU A 65 -2.68 9.59 -9.19
CA GLU A 65 -3.76 10.60 -9.15
C GLU A 65 -3.38 11.90 -9.89
N LYS A 66 -2.10 12.14 -10.19
CA LYS A 66 -1.63 13.30 -10.96
C LYS A 66 -0.48 12.91 -11.88
N PHE A 67 -0.14 13.78 -12.84
CA PHE A 67 0.95 13.56 -13.77
C PHE A 67 2.32 13.45 -13.06
N GLY A 68 3.05 12.39 -13.38
CA GLY A 68 4.38 12.14 -12.81
C GLY A 68 4.38 12.11 -11.27
N ILE A 69 5.37 12.76 -10.65
CA ILE A 69 5.55 12.73 -9.19
C ILE A 69 4.76 13.81 -8.42
N GLN A 70 3.96 14.62 -9.12
CA GLN A 70 3.31 15.80 -8.52
C GLN A 70 2.50 15.44 -7.29
N ARG A 71 1.69 14.37 -7.38
CA ARG A 71 0.85 13.95 -6.25
C ARG A 71 1.67 13.53 -5.04
N LEU A 72 2.81 12.87 -5.25
CA LEU A 72 3.68 12.38 -4.18
C LEU A 72 4.31 13.52 -3.36
N GLN A 73 4.51 14.69 -3.97
CA GLN A 73 5.10 15.86 -3.31
C GLN A 73 4.12 16.57 -2.36
N GLU A 74 2.83 16.27 -2.47
CA GLU A 74 1.76 16.93 -1.73
C GLU A 74 1.16 16.06 -0.63
N ILE A 75 1.57 14.78 -0.53
CA ILE A 75 0.99 13.83 0.43
C ILE A 75 1.19 14.33 1.86
N THR A 76 0.08 14.41 2.60
CA THR A 76 0.08 14.65 4.03
C THR A 76 0.01 13.35 4.82
N ASN A 77 0.45 13.39 6.09
CA ASN A 77 0.31 12.23 6.97
C ASN A 77 -1.15 11.86 7.23
N GLU A 78 -2.05 12.84 7.20
CA GLU A 78 -3.49 12.62 7.38
C GLU A 78 -4.08 11.82 6.22
N GLU A 79 -3.81 12.23 4.98
CA GLU A 79 -4.23 11.49 3.79
C GLU A 79 -3.63 10.08 3.75
N LEU A 80 -2.35 9.95 4.10
CA LEU A 80 -1.70 8.64 4.13
C LEU A 80 -2.33 7.71 5.18
N ASN A 81 -2.66 8.24 6.37
CA ASN A 81 -3.36 7.49 7.40
C ASN A 81 -4.76 7.09 6.94
N GLN A 82 -5.48 7.99 6.26
CA GLN A 82 -6.79 7.67 5.69
C GLN A 82 -6.67 6.53 4.68
N ARG A 83 -5.67 6.57 3.78
CA ARG A 83 -5.42 5.51 2.79
C ARG A 83 -5.13 4.16 3.45
N PHE A 84 -4.50 4.14 4.63
CA PHE A 84 -4.34 2.91 5.41
C PHE A 84 -5.64 2.40 5.99
N MET A 85 -6.50 3.30 6.49
CA MET A 85 -7.83 2.93 6.98
C MET A 85 -8.67 2.32 5.87
N ASP A 86 -8.69 2.94 4.68
CA ASP A 86 -9.39 2.40 3.51
C ASP A 86 -8.91 0.97 3.18
N HIS A 87 -7.60 0.72 3.28
CA HIS A 87 -7.04 -0.62 3.09
C HIS A 87 -7.46 -1.63 4.16
N ILE A 88 -7.59 -1.20 5.42
CA ILE A 88 -8.05 -2.05 6.52
C ILE A 88 -9.53 -2.37 6.36
N GLU A 89 -10.35 -1.40 5.98
CA GLU A 89 -11.79 -1.59 5.76
C GLU A 89 -12.08 -2.62 4.67
N LEU A 90 -11.25 -2.68 3.61
CA LEU A 90 -11.40 -3.67 2.53
C LEU A 90 -11.20 -5.13 2.99
N VAL A 91 -10.53 -5.36 4.13
CA VAL A 91 -10.28 -6.70 4.67
C VAL A 91 -11.01 -6.96 5.98
N HIS A 92 -11.65 -5.94 6.55
CA HIS A 92 -12.41 -6.05 7.79
C HIS A 92 -13.87 -6.36 7.46
N PHE A 93 -14.32 -7.56 7.80
CA PHE A 93 -15.71 -7.94 7.71
C PHE A 93 -16.08 -8.73 8.95
N ASP A 94 -17.25 -8.43 9.51
CA ASP A 94 -17.85 -9.22 10.57
C ASP A 94 -18.59 -10.40 9.92
N TYR A 95 -18.23 -11.61 10.33
CA TYR A 95 -18.90 -12.82 9.87
C TYR A 95 -19.52 -13.53 11.05
N ILE A 96 -20.82 -13.81 10.95
CA ILE A 96 -21.57 -14.61 11.90
C ILE A 96 -21.80 -15.97 11.24
N ILE A 97 -21.36 -17.03 11.91
CA ILE A 97 -21.68 -18.41 11.57
C ILE A 97 -22.77 -18.84 12.55
N ASP A 98 -23.94 -19.23 12.02
CA ASP A 98 -25.01 -19.87 12.78
C ASP A 98 -24.59 -21.25 13.32
#